data_AF-A0A7C7L8L3-F1
#
_entry.id   AF-A0A7C7L8L3-F1
#
_cell.length_a   1.000
_cell.length_b   1.000
_cell.length_c   1.000
_cell.angle_alpha   90.00
_cell.angle_beta   90.00
_cell.angle_gamma   90.00
#
_symmetry.space_group_name_H-M   'P 1'
#
loop_
_entity.id
_entity.type
_entity.pdbx_description
1 polymer ?
#
loop_
_entity_poly.entity_id
_entity_poly.type
_entity_poly.pdbx_seq_one_letter_code
_entity_poly.pdbx_strand_id
1 'polypeptide(L)'
;MKNVLIITLLLVLGAFLLLPTDSISQLDITKLTVTQQQQLEKAAASKAALGKKLVSTLTAKMKAEGPVAAIELCNTEALPLTAEIAAEQGVRIGRTSFRLRNPQNMAPVWAAASVESKVKDTQVFAGSDGSLSVLYPIITQANCLTCHASVGMVAAPLVTALHE
;
A
#
# COMPACT_ATOMS: atom_id res chain seq x y z
N MET A 1 32.67 -37.88 46.95
CA MET A 1 32.84 -37.46 45.54
C MET A 1 31.70 -36.52 45.21
N LYS A 2 32.04 -35.35 44.65
CA LYS A 2 31.19 -34.16 44.54
C LYS A 2 30.23 -34.31 43.36
N ASN A 3 28.93 -34.27 43.59
CA ASN A 3 27.95 -34.03 42.51
C ASN A 3 27.45 -32.60 42.66
N VAL A 4 28.06 -31.71 41.88
CA VAL A 4 27.71 -30.29 41.83
C VAL A 4 26.48 -30.12 40.94
N LEU A 5 25.44 -29.54 41.55
CA LEU A 5 24.24 -29.02 40.93
C LEU A 5 24.61 -27.77 40.11
N ILE A 6 24.42 -27.80 38.78
CA ILE A 6 24.53 -26.59 37.94
C ILE A 6 23.13 -26.24 37.46
N ILE A 7 22.48 -25.35 38.21
CA ILE A 7 21.27 -24.64 37.76
C ILE A 7 21.77 -23.46 36.93
N THR A 8 21.72 -23.60 35.61
CA THR A 8 21.99 -22.48 34.70
C THR A 8 20.77 -21.57 34.68
N LEU A 9 20.72 -20.64 35.63
CA LEU A 9 19.79 -19.52 35.64
C LEU A 9 20.18 -18.56 34.50
N LEU A 10 19.59 -18.75 33.32
CA LEU A 10 19.71 -17.81 32.21
C LEU A 10 18.76 -16.62 32.46
N LEU A 11 19.27 -15.63 33.20
CA LEU A 11 18.68 -14.29 33.28
C LEU A 11 18.90 -13.60 31.92
N VAL A 12 17.97 -13.81 30.99
CA VAL A 12 17.86 -12.96 29.81
C VAL A 12 17.19 -11.65 30.28
N LEU A 13 18.00 -10.76 30.87
CA LEU A 13 17.69 -9.33 30.90
C LEU A 13 17.84 -8.82 29.45
N GLY A 14 16.91 -9.24 28.60
CA GLY A 14 16.70 -8.58 27.32
C GLY A 14 16.17 -7.20 27.66
N ALA A 15 17.05 -6.20 27.60
CA ALA A 15 16.64 -4.82 27.44
C ALA A 15 15.79 -4.78 26.17
N PHE A 16 14.48 -4.95 26.36
CA PHE A 16 13.48 -4.68 25.37
C PHE A 16 13.60 -3.19 25.13
N LEU A 17 14.43 -2.83 24.15
CA LEU A 17 14.47 -1.51 23.57
C LEU A 17 13.04 -1.26 23.10
N LEU A 18 12.26 -0.59 23.95
CA LEU A 18 11.03 0.09 23.62
C LEU A 18 11.42 1.14 22.58
N LEU A 19 11.56 0.71 21.33
CA LEU A 19 11.47 1.61 20.21
C LEU A 19 10.13 2.34 20.41
N PRO A 20 10.11 3.67 20.43
CA PRO A 20 8.85 4.39 20.48
C PRO A 20 8.04 3.90 19.29
N THR A 21 6.95 3.20 19.55
CA THR A 21 5.94 3.01 18.53
C THR A 21 5.47 4.42 18.21
N ASP A 22 5.85 4.95 17.06
CA ASP A 22 5.23 6.17 16.55
C ASP A 22 3.72 5.93 16.61
N SER A 23 3.07 6.58 17.57
CA SER A 23 1.67 6.31 17.90
C SER A 23 0.81 6.93 16.80
N ILE A 24 0.63 6.16 15.72
CA ILE A 24 -0.24 6.53 14.63
C ILE A 24 -1.68 6.24 15.06
N SER A 25 -2.50 7.29 15.15
CA SER A 25 -3.91 7.18 15.55
C SER A 25 -4.82 7.54 14.40
N GLN A 26 -5.87 6.76 14.20
CA GLN A 26 -6.89 7.08 13.21
C GLN A 26 -7.58 8.39 13.58
N LEU A 27 -7.68 9.30 12.61
CA LEU A 27 -8.27 10.62 12.76
C LEU A 27 -9.59 10.75 12.03
N ASP A 28 -10.49 11.52 12.64
CA ASP A 28 -11.65 12.08 11.97
C ASP A 28 -11.19 13.24 11.06
N ILE A 29 -11.50 13.13 9.78
CA ILE A 29 -11.16 14.11 8.75
C ILE A 29 -11.73 15.52 9.05
N THR A 30 -12.77 15.61 9.86
CA THR A 30 -13.38 16.90 10.26
C THR A 30 -12.59 17.63 11.35
N LYS A 31 -11.59 16.96 11.97
CA LYS A 31 -10.80 17.47 13.10
C LYS A 31 -9.34 17.77 12.73
N LEU A 32 -9.05 17.89 11.44
CA LEU A 32 -7.70 18.17 10.96
C LEU A 32 -7.27 19.60 11.30
N THR A 33 -6.00 19.76 11.68
CA THR A 33 -5.39 21.09 11.74
C THR A 33 -5.25 21.67 10.32
N VAL A 34 -5.00 22.98 10.22
CA VAL A 34 -4.75 23.63 8.91
C VAL A 34 -3.60 22.96 8.16
N THR A 35 -2.52 22.60 8.85
CA THR A 35 -1.38 21.89 8.26
C THR A 35 -1.77 20.50 7.76
N GLN A 36 -2.57 19.75 8.53
CA GLN A 36 -3.04 18.43 8.11
C GLN A 36 -4.02 18.51 6.94
N GLN A 37 -4.85 19.55 6.88
CA GLN A 37 -5.72 19.80 5.73
C GLN A 37 -4.90 20.02 4.45
N GLN A 38 -3.81 20.79 4.52
CA GLN A 38 -2.88 20.97 3.40
C GLN A 38 -2.17 19.67 3.01
N GLN A 39 -1.76 18.86 3.99
CA GLN A 39 -1.17 17.53 3.74
C GLN A 39 -2.18 16.59 3.05
N LEU A 40 -3.45 16.62 3.46
CA LEU A 40 -4.52 15.84 2.84
C LEU A 40 -4.77 16.26 1.38
N GLU A 41 -4.80 17.56 1.09
CA GLU A 41 -4.91 18.07 -0.28
C GLU A 41 -3.73 17.64 -1.14
N LYS A 42 -2.51 17.74 -0.60
CA LYS A 42 -1.29 17.28 -1.27
C LYS A 42 -1.32 15.76 -1.53
N ALA A 43 -1.81 14.97 -0.57
CA ALA A 43 -1.98 13.53 -0.72
C ALA A 43 -3.00 13.20 -1.82
N ALA A 44 -4.13 13.92 -1.89
CA ALA A 44 -5.14 13.75 -2.93
C ALA A 44 -4.60 14.08 -4.33
N ALA A 45 -3.85 15.19 -4.46
CA ALA A 45 -3.21 15.59 -5.72
C ALA A 45 -2.16 14.56 -6.16
N SER A 46 -1.32 14.08 -5.24
CA SER A 46 -0.29 13.07 -5.52
C SER A 46 -0.90 11.73 -5.94
N LYS A 47 -1.97 11.31 -5.27
CA LYS A 47 -2.77 10.12 -5.65
C LYS A 47 -3.35 10.28 -7.06
N ALA A 48 -3.89 11.45 -7.40
CA ALA A 48 -4.43 11.70 -8.73
C ALA A 48 -3.35 11.66 -9.82
N ALA A 49 -2.18 12.26 -9.57
CA ALA A 49 -1.04 12.23 -10.49
C ALA A 49 -0.54 10.80 -10.72
N LEU A 50 -0.35 10.03 -9.64
CA LEU A 50 0.05 8.62 -9.73
C LEU A 50 -0.98 7.79 -10.49
N GLY A 51 -2.27 7.94 -10.16
CA GLY A 51 -3.36 7.23 -10.83
C GLY A 51 -3.37 7.52 -12.34
N LYS A 52 -3.22 8.79 -12.73
CA LYS A 52 -3.16 9.20 -14.14
C LYS A 52 -1.98 8.55 -14.87
N LYS A 53 -0.77 8.62 -14.30
CA LYS A 53 0.44 8.04 -14.90
C LYS A 53 0.28 6.52 -15.09
N LEU A 54 -0.19 5.81 -14.06
CA LEU A 54 -0.36 4.36 -14.13
C LEU A 54 -1.41 3.94 -15.15
N VAL A 55 -2.57 4.61 -15.18
CA VAL A 55 -3.64 4.31 -16.13
C VAL A 55 -3.19 4.61 -17.56
N SER A 56 -2.46 5.72 -17.79
CA SER A 56 -1.98 6.05 -19.14
C SER A 56 -0.94 5.03 -19.63
N THR A 57 0.02 4.65 -18.79
CA THR A 57 1.04 3.66 -19.17
C THR A 57 0.41 2.27 -19.39
N LEU A 58 -0.50 1.85 -18.51
CA LEU A 58 -1.23 0.60 -18.67
C LEU A 58 -2.01 0.58 -20.00
N THR A 59 -2.76 1.64 -20.29
CA THR A 59 -3.56 1.75 -21.51
C THR A 59 -2.69 1.73 -22.77
N ALA A 60 -1.54 2.40 -22.74
CA ALA A 60 -0.58 2.38 -23.85
C ALA A 60 -0.03 0.96 -24.08
N LYS A 61 0.39 0.27 -23.01
CA LYS A 61 0.92 -1.08 -23.08
C LYS A 61 -0.13 -2.09 -23.55
N MET A 62 -1.37 -1.98 -23.06
CA MET A 62 -2.49 -2.81 -23.53
C MET A 62 -2.73 -2.66 -25.04
N LYS A 63 -2.63 -1.44 -25.58
CA LYS A 63 -2.81 -1.19 -27.02
C LYS A 63 -1.66 -1.74 -27.87
N ALA A 64 -0.43 -1.67 -27.36
CA ALA A 64 0.77 -2.07 -28.09
C ALA A 64 1.04 -3.59 -28.03
N GLU A 65 0.86 -4.19 -26.85
CA GLU A 65 1.34 -5.55 -26.54
C GLU A 65 0.20 -6.50 -26.10
N GLY A 66 -1.02 -5.97 -25.97
CA GLY A 66 -2.18 -6.72 -25.51
C GLY A 66 -2.32 -6.77 -23.97
N PRO A 67 -3.49 -7.20 -23.48
CA PRO A 67 -3.83 -7.11 -22.05
C PRO A 67 -3.03 -8.07 -21.17
N VAL A 68 -2.57 -9.20 -21.70
CA VAL A 68 -1.73 -10.16 -20.96
C VAL A 68 -0.36 -9.56 -20.67
N ALA A 69 0.33 -9.01 -21.68
CA ALA A 69 1.63 -8.36 -21.49
C ALA A 69 1.54 -7.12 -20.60
N ALA A 70 0.40 -6.42 -20.64
CA ALA A 70 0.17 -5.23 -19.84
C ALA A 70 0.01 -5.51 -18.32
N ILE A 71 -0.27 -6.75 -17.91
CA ILE A 71 -0.35 -7.13 -16.49
C ILE A 71 1.02 -7.03 -15.80
N GLU A 72 2.10 -7.36 -16.52
CA GLU A 72 3.49 -7.31 -16.02
C GLU A 72 3.84 -5.92 -15.46
N LEU A 73 3.31 -4.85 -16.07
CA LEU A 73 3.52 -3.47 -15.64
C LEU A 73 3.16 -3.26 -14.17
N CYS A 74 2.05 -3.86 -13.71
CA CYS A 74 1.61 -3.69 -12.32
C CYS A 74 2.56 -4.36 -11.32
N ASN A 75 3.28 -5.39 -11.75
CA ASN A 75 4.27 -6.09 -10.96
C ASN A 75 5.61 -5.34 -10.98
N THR A 76 6.16 -5.04 -12.15
CA THR A 76 7.56 -4.59 -12.29
C THR A 76 7.69 -3.08 -12.51
N GLU A 77 7.06 -2.55 -13.56
CA GLU A 77 7.26 -1.16 -14.02
C GLU A 77 6.59 -0.13 -13.11
N ALA A 78 5.53 -0.52 -12.42
CA ALA A 78 4.70 0.42 -11.68
C ALA A 78 5.33 0.90 -10.36
N LEU A 79 6.38 0.23 -9.85
CA LEU A 79 7.16 0.72 -8.70
C LEU A 79 8.04 1.92 -9.07
N PRO A 80 8.89 1.86 -10.12
CA PRO A 80 9.61 3.03 -10.64
C PRO A 80 8.72 4.25 -10.89
N LEU A 81 7.55 4.06 -11.53
CA LEU A 81 6.59 5.15 -11.77
C LEU A 81 6.06 5.76 -10.46
N THR A 82 5.95 4.96 -9.41
CA THR A 82 5.52 5.45 -8.09
C THR A 82 6.63 6.28 -7.45
N ALA A 83 7.88 5.85 -7.57
CA ALA A 83 9.04 6.58 -7.07
C ALA A 83 9.23 7.93 -7.80
N GLU A 84 9.01 7.97 -9.12
CA GLU A 84 9.00 9.20 -9.92
C GLU A 84 8.00 10.21 -9.35
N ILE A 85 6.73 9.81 -9.20
CA ILE A 85 5.69 10.69 -8.66
C ILE A 85 5.96 11.08 -7.20
N ALA A 86 6.49 10.16 -6.38
CA ALA A 86 6.88 10.45 -5.01
C ALA A 86 7.92 11.58 -4.95
N ALA A 87 8.94 11.52 -5.81
CA ALA A 87 9.99 12.54 -5.90
C ALA A 87 9.45 13.88 -6.44
N GLU A 88 8.68 13.86 -7.53
CA GLU A 88 8.08 15.07 -8.13
C GLU A 88 7.14 15.80 -7.16
N GLN A 89 6.38 15.04 -6.38
CA GLN A 89 5.42 15.62 -5.44
C GLN A 89 6.03 15.91 -4.07
N GLY A 90 7.22 15.39 -3.75
CA GLY A 90 7.82 15.51 -2.43
C GLY A 90 7.02 14.80 -1.34
N VAL A 91 6.47 13.61 -1.64
CA VAL A 91 5.67 12.81 -0.69
C VAL A 91 6.16 11.37 -0.64
N ARG A 92 5.84 10.67 0.45
CA ARG A 92 5.90 9.20 0.48
C ARG A 92 4.57 8.66 -0.02
N ILE A 93 4.56 8.03 -1.19
CA ILE A 93 3.38 7.41 -1.77
C ILE A 93 3.73 5.99 -2.23
N GLY A 94 2.77 5.09 -2.08
CA GLY A 94 2.88 3.69 -2.43
C GLY A 94 1.53 3.12 -2.88
N ARG A 95 1.54 1.89 -3.36
CA ARG A 95 0.32 1.11 -3.58
C ARG A 95 0.36 -0.10 -2.65
N THR A 96 -0.79 -0.57 -2.24
CA THR A 96 -0.92 -1.81 -1.49
C THR A 96 -2.28 -2.45 -1.76
N SER A 97 -2.46 -3.70 -1.34
CA SER A 97 -3.67 -4.49 -1.54
C SER A 97 -3.64 -5.69 -0.58
N PHE A 98 -4.82 -6.22 -0.26
CA PHE A 98 -4.94 -7.54 0.40
C PHE A 98 -4.50 -8.70 -0.52
N ARG A 99 -4.31 -8.41 -1.81
CA ARG A 99 -3.82 -9.32 -2.84
C ARG A 99 -2.76 -8.60 -3.67
N LEU A 100 -1.48 -8.84 -3.33
CA LEU A 100 -0.35 -8.14 -3.94
C LEU A 100 0.07 -8.81 -5.25
N ARG A 101 0.32 -7.99 -6.29
CA ARG A 101 1.01 -8.45 -7.51
C ARG A 101 2.52 -8.38 -7.38
N ASN A 102 3.02 -7.44 -6.57
CA ASN A 102 4.42 -7.32 -6.20
C ASN A 102 4.53 -7.28 -4.65
N PRO A 103 5.33 -8.17 -4.03
CA PRO A 103 5.53 -8.21 -2.57
C PRO A 103 6.04 -6.91 -1.95
N GLN A 104 6.77 -6.07 -2.70
CA GLN A 104 7.28 -4.78 -2.23
C GLN A 104 6.16 -3.75 -1.99
N ASN A 105 4.93 -4.01 -2.44
CA ASN A 105 3.74 -3.22 -2.13
C ASN A 105 3.06 -3.65 -0.82
N MET A 106 3.76 -4.37 0.06
CA MET A 106 3.26 -4.73 1.38
C MET A 106 2.76 -3.49 2.14
N ALA A 107 1.61 -3.63 2.79
CA ALA A 107 1.01 -2.53 3.54
C ALA A 107 1.95 -2.10 4.67
N PRO A 108 2.14 -0.79 4.90
CA PRO A 108 2.81 -0.31 6.11
C PRO A 108 1.96 -0.67 7.33
N VAL A 109 2.59 -0.78 8.50
CA VAL A 109 1.96 -1.21 9.76
C VAL A 109 0.66 -0.44 10.05
N TRP A 110 0.66 0.88 9.84
CA TRP A 110 -0.50 1.73 10.10
C TRP A 110 -1.71 1.46 9.17
N ALA A 111 -1.47 0.88 7.98
CA ALA A 111 -2.52 0.60 7.00
C ALA A 111 -2.97 -0.87 7.01
N ALA A 112 -2.20 -1.78 7.63
CA ALA A 112 -2.38 -3.22 7.50
C ALA A 112 -3.82 -3.68 7.83
N ALA A 113 -4.35 -3.26 8.98
CA ALA A 113 -5.70 -3.62 9.41
C ALA A 113 -6.78 -3.09 8.46
N SER A 114 -6.63 -1.86 7.95
CA SER A 114 -7.57 -1.27 6.98
C SER A 114 -7.53 -1.99 5.63
N VAL A 115 -6.34 -2.40 5.17
CA VAL A 115 -6.15 -3.16 3.94
C VAL A 115 -6.77 -4.56 4.07
N GLU A 116 -6.52 -5.24 5.18
CA GLU A 116 -7.08 -6.57 5.48
C GLU A 116 -8.61 -6.52 5.58
N SER A 117 -9.15 -5.48 6.23
CA SER A 117 -10.59 -5.27 6.37
C SER A 117 -11.27 -4.74 5.09
N LYS A 118 -10.50 -4.48 4.02
CA LYS A 118 -11.00 -4.01 2.71
C LYS A 118 -11.91 -2.78 2.83
N VAL A 119 -11.52 -1.82 3.67
CA VAL A 119 -12.27 -0.58 3.91
C VAL A 119 -12.62 0.11 2.59
N LYS A 120 -13.80 0.74 2.56
CA LYS A 120 -14.31 1.44 1.35
C LYS A 120 -14.10 2.94 1.43
N ASP A 121 -14.01 3.47 2.64
CA ASP A 121 -13.82 4.89 2.90
C ASP A 121 -12.34 5.23 3.09
N THR A 122 -12.00 6.48 2.76
CA THR A 122 -10.66 7.02 3.02
C THR A 122 -10.35 6.94 4.51
N GLN A 123 -9.20 6.38 4.86
CA GLN A 123 -8.72 6.34 6.24
C GLN A 123 -7.59 7.36 6.39
N VAL A 124 -7.65 8.14 7.46
CA VAL A 124 -6.67 9.18 7.76
C VAL A 124 -6.06 8.87 9.12
N PHE A 125 -4.76 9.01 9.24
CA PHE A 125 -4.04 8.77 10.48
C PHE A 125 -3.04 9.89 10.73
N ALA A 126 -2.97 10.37 11.97
CA ALA A 126 -1.93 11.32 12.37
C ALA A 126 -0.76 10.62 13.04
N GLY A 127 0.44 11.05 12.66
CA GLY A 127 1.65 10.82 13.44
C GLY A 127 1.75 11.81 14.59
N SER A 128 2.48 11.42 15.63
CA SER A 128 2.78 12.27 16.79
C SER A 128 3.63 13.50 16.44
N ASP A 129 4.29 13.48 15.29
CA ASP A 129 5.07 14.58 14.71
C ASP A 129 4.24 15.59 13.90
N GLY A 130 2.91 15.40 13.85
CA GLY A 130 2.01 16.21 13.04
C GLY A 130 1.96 15.81 11.56
N SER A 131 2.60 14.70 11.17
CA SER A 131 2.45 14.12 9.84
C SER A 131 1.06 13.49 9.64
N LEU A 132 0.61 13.42 8.39
CA LEU A 132 -0.63 12.78 7.99
C LEU A 132 -0.35 11.61 7.05
N SER A 133 -0.85 10.43 7.41
CA SER A 133 -0.89 9.25 6.54
C SER A 133 -2.32 9.03 6.05
N VAL A 134 -2.50 8.80 4.75
CA VAL A 134 -3.83 8.66 4.15
C VAL A 134 -3.88 7.40 3.30
N LEU A 135 -4.86 6.55 3.58
CA LEU A 135 -5.18 5.38 2.76
C LEU A 135 -6.40 5.69 1.90
N TYR A 136 -6.20 5.72 0.59
CA TYR A 136 -7.28 5.86 -0.38
C TYR A 136 -7.63 4.50 -1.00
N PRO A 137 -8.82 3.94 -0.71
CA PRO A 137 -9.28 2.74 -1.39
C PRO A 137 -9.38 2.95 -2.91
N ILE A 138 -8.87 1.99 -3.68
CA ILE A 138 -9.06 1.94 -5.13
C ILE A 138 -10.27 1.05 -5.40
N ILE A 139 -11.39 1.67 -5.73
CA ILE A 139 -12.63 0.95 -6.04
C ILE A 139 -12.61 0.58 -7.53
N THR A 140 -12.73 -0.71 -7.83
CA THR A 140 -12.82 -1.22 -9.19
C THR A 140 -14.05 -0.67 -9.90
N GLN A 141 -13.86 -0.11 -11.09
CA GLN A 141 -14.91 0.38 -11.96
C GLN A 141 -15.11 -0.57 -13.15
N ALA A 142 -16.14 -0.33 -13.97
CA ALA A 142 -16.51 -1.21 -15.08
C ALA A 142 -15.34 -1.54 -16.03
N ASN A 143 -14.49 -0.55 -16.34
CA ASN A 143 -13.30 -0.74 -17.17
C ASN A 143 -12.26 -1.67 -16.52
N CYS A 144 -12.16 -1.69 -15.18
CA CYS A 144 -11.27 -2.59 -14.44
C CYS A 144 -11.70 -4.05 -14.57
N LEU A 145 -13.01 -4.29 -14.74
CA LEU A 145 -13.61 -5.63 -14.81
C LEU A 145 -13.30 -6.36 -16.12
N THR A 146 -12.72 -5.67 -17.11
CA THR A 146 -12.14 -6.32 -18.30
C THR A 146 -11.14 -7.41 -17.91
N CYS A 147 -10.40 -7.19 -16.82
CA CYS A 147 -9.41 -8.13 -16.30
C CYS A 147 -9.72 -8.61 -14.89
N HIS A 148 -10.44 -7.84 -14.06
CA HIS A 148 -10.72 -8.15 -12.65
C HIS A 148 -12.17 -8.55 -12.36
N ALA A 149 -12.91 -9.03 -13.35
CA ALA A 149 -14.20 -9.66 -13.09
C ALA A 149 -14.01 -11.01 -12.39
N SER A 150 -15.11 -11.57 -11.86
CA SER A 150 -15.08 -12.90 -11.25
C SER A 150 -14.49 -13.96 -12.20
N VAL A 151 -13.81 -14.96 -11.64
CA VAL A 151 -13.31 -16.12 -12.38
C VAL A 151 -14.45 -16.71 -13.22
N GLY A 152 -14.24 -16.88 -14.52
CA GLY A 152 -15.26 -17.29 -15.50
C GLY A 152 -15.88 -16.14 -16.33
N MET A 153 -15.69 -14.88 -15.91
CA MET A 153 -16.05 -13.67 -16.68
C MET A 153 -14.83 -13.01 -17.33
N VAL A 154 -13.63 -13.51 -17.04
CA VAL A 154 -12.34 -13.06 -17.58
C VAL A 154 -11.80 -14.15 -18.51
N ALA A 155 -11.25 -13.75 -19.66
CA ALA A 155 -10.68 -14.70 -20.62
C ALA A 155 -9.56 -15.53 -19.98
N ALA A 156 -9.51 -16.84 -20.26
CA ALA A 156 -8.59 -17.77 -19.59
C ALA A 156 -7.11 -17.33 -19.56
N PRO A 157 -6.52 -16.75 -20.64
CA PRO A 157 -5.15 -16.25 -20.59
C PRO A 157 -4.92 -15.13 -19.57
N LEU A 158 -5.94 -14.32 -19.30
CA LEU A 158 -5.87 -13.24 -18.32
C LEU A 158 -6.00 -13.76 -16.89
N VAL A 159 -6.84 -14.77 -16.65
CA VAL A 159 -6.94 -15.43 -15.33
C VAL A 159 -5.58 -16.00 -14.92
N THR A 160 -4.92 -16.72 -15.82
CA THR A 160 -3.56 -17.25 -15.60
C THR A 160 -2.56 -16.14 -15.30
N ALA A 161 -2.56 -15.06 -16.09
CA ALA A 161 -1.60 -13.97 -15.92
C ALA A 161 -1.82 -13.14 -14.64
N LEU A 162 -3.06 -13.08 -14.13
CA LEU A 162 -3.39 -12.43 -12.86
C LEU A 162 -3.13 -13.32 -11.63
N HIS A 163 -2.78 -14.59 -11.87
CA HIS A 163 -2.77 -15.66 -10.88
C HIS A 163 -4.10 -15.78 -10.12
N GLU A 164 -5.22 -15.37 -10.75
CA GLU A 164 -6.57 -15.27 -10.15
C GLU A 164 -7.30 -16.58 -9.94
#